data_AF-A0A7J4K2U3-F1
#
_entry.id   AF-A0A7J4K2U3-F1
#
_cell.length_a   1.000
_cell.length_b   1.000
_cell.length_c   1.000
_cell.angle_alpha   90.00
_cell.angle_beta   90.00
_cell.angle_gamma   90.00
#
_symmetry.space_group_name_H-M   'P 1'
#
loop_
_entity.id
_entity.type
_entity.pdbx_description
1 polymer ?
#
loop_
_entity_poly.entity_id
_entity_poly.type
_entity_poly.pdbx_seq_one_letter_code
_entity_poly.pdbx_strand_id
1 'polypeptide(L)'
;MAYVESLLTGISTTLKSVGGILSLILIVLAGIVYGLSNTQPAEVRGKWQTVAVGLFVGGMIMAAVVMSAGAIQEESSKLLT
;
A
#
# COMPACT_ATOMS: atom_id res chain seq x y z
N MET A 1 -17.07 -9.32 -24.18
CA MET A 1 -15.76 -8.67 -23.98
C MET A 1 -15.90 -7.36 -23.22
N ALA A 2 -16.76 -6.42 -23.65
CA ALA A 2 -17.00 -5.13 -22.97
C ALA A 2 -17.28 -5.23 -21.44
N TYR A 3 -18.03 -6.25 -20.99
CA TYR A 3 -18.29 -6.46 -19.55
C TYR A 3 -17.01 -6.75 -18.75
N VAL A 4 -16.14 -7.63 -19.26
CA VAL A 4 -14.89 -8.04 -18.58
C VAL A 4 -13.91 -6.88 -18.50
N GLU A 5 -13.78 -6.09 -19.56
CA GLU A 5 -12.97 -4.87 -19.56
C GLU A 5 -13.49 -3.82 -18.57
N SER A 6 -14.81 -3.65 -18.49
CA SER A 6 -15.42 -2.72 -17.52
C SER A 6 -15.16 -3.15 -16.08
N LEU A 7 -15.16 -4.45 -15.82
CA LEU A 7 -14.93 -5.02 -14.50
C LEU A 7 -13.46 -4.89 -14.08
N LEU A 8 -12.52 -5.20 -14.98
CA LEU A 8 -11.07 -5.00 -14.76
C LEU A 8 -10.73 -3.52 -14.51
N THR A 9 -11.35 -2.63 -15.29
CA THR A 9 -11.17 -1.18 -15.13
C THR A 9 -11.73 -0.69 -13.80
N GLY A 10 -12.91 -1.19 -13.40
CA GLY A 10 -13.51 -0.88 -12.10
C GLY A 10 -12.61 -1.30 -10.93
N ILE A 11 -12.12 -2.55 -10.94
CA ILE A 11 -11.22 -3.07 -9.90
C ILE A 11 -9.93 -2.25 -9.82
N SER A 12 -9.27 -2.02 -10.97
CA SER A 12 -8.03 -1.23 -11.02
C SER A 12 -8.24 0.20 -10.50
N THR A 13 -9.36 0.84 -10.86
CA THR A 13 -9.71 2.19 -10.41
C THR A 13 -9.93 2.24 -8.91
N THR A 14 -10.67 1.28 -8.35
CA THR A 14 -10.89 1.19 -6.90
C THR A 14 -9.58 0.91 -6.14
N LEU A 15 -8.73 0.00 -6.62
CA LEU A 15 -7.44 -0.26 -5.98
C LEU A 15 -6.52 0.96 -6.03
N LYS A 16 -6.49 1.70 -7.15
CA LYS A 16 -5.67 2.90 -7.30
C LYS A 16 -6.18 4.06 -6.44
N SER A 17 -7.49 4.23 -6.31
CA SER A 17 -8.06 5.33 -5.51
C SER A 17 -7.83 5.14 -4.00
N VAL A 18 -7.92 3.90 -3.51
CA VAL A 18 -7.81 3.61 -2.08
C VAL A 18 -6.39 3.22 -1.67
N GLY A 19 -5.75 2.33 -2.42
CA GLY A 19 -4.49 1.71 -2.00
C GLY A 19 -3.31 2.69 -1.95
N GLY A 20 -3.26 3.66 -2.88
CA GLY A 20 -2.21 4.69 -2.86
C GLY A 20 -2.28 5.57 -1.61
N ILE A 21 -3.49 6.01 -1.24
CA ILE A 21 -3.73 6.83 -0.05
C ILE A 21 -3.38 6.04 1.21
N LEU A 22 -3.85 4.80 1.33
CA LEU A 22 -3.57 3.97 2.51
C LEU A 22 -2.07 3.65 2.65
N SER A 23 -1.38 3.37 1.53
CA SER A 23 0.08 3.18 1.53
C SER A 23 0.81 4.41 2.09
N LEU A 24 0.43 5.60 1.62
CA LEU A 24 1.03 6.84 2.09
C LEU A 24 0.78 7.05 3.59
N ILE A 25 -0.45 6.84 4.05
CA ILE A 25 -0.81 6.94 5.47
C ILE A 25 0.05 6.00 6.32
N LEU A 26 0.22 4.75 5.91
CA LEU A 26 1.04 3.77 6.63
C LEU A 26 2.51 4.20 6.73
N ILE A 27 3.09 4.72 5.64
CA ILE A 27 4.48 5.20 5.62
C ILE A 27 4.66 6.43 6.52
N VAL A 28 3.72 7.38 6.47
CA VAL A 28 3.75 8.57 7.34
C VAL A 28 3.61 8.18 8.80
N LEU A 29 2.67 7.31 9.13
CA LEU A 29 2.49 6.80 10.49
C LEU A 29 3.72 6.03 10.97
N ALA A 30 4.38 5.27 10.11
CA ALA A 30 5.64 4.61 10.46
C ALA A 30 6.71 5.61 10.90
N GLY A 31 6.90 6.71 10.16
CA GLY A 31 7.82 7.78 10.53
C GLY A 31 7.47 8.43 11.88
N ILE A 32 6.18 8.71 12.10
CA ILE A 32 5.69 9.29 13.37
C ILE A 32 5.94 8.33 14.54
N VAL A 33 5.56 7.06 14.41
CA VAL A 33 5.72 6.04 15.46
C VAL A 33 7.20 5.81 15.76
N TYR A 34 8.05 5.78 14.72
CA TYR A 34 9.50 5.68 14.90
C TYR A 34 10.06 6.90 15.64
N GLY A 35 9.66 8.11 15.25
CA GLY A 35 10.05 9.35 15.92
C GLY A 35 9.67 9.33 17.41
N LEU A 36 8.40 8.99 17.70
CA LEU A 36 7.87 8.88 19.07
C LEU A 36 8.56 7.77 19.88
N SER A 37 9.05 6.70 19.25
CA SER A 37 9.77 5.65 19.97
C SER A 37 11.01 6.18 20.72
N ASN A 38 11.63 7.26 20.23
CA ASN A 38 12.81 7.85 20.86
C ASN A 38 12.49 8.59 22.16
N THR A 39 11.24 9.01 22.37
CA THR A 39 10.79 9.63 23.62
C THR A 39 10.41 8.59 24.68
N GLN A 40 10.36 7.31 24.31
CA GLN A 40 9.99 6.23 25.22
C GLN A 40 11.21 5.68 25.98
N PRO A 41 10.99 5.11 27.19
CA PRO A 41 12.02 4.40 27.94
C PRO A 41 12.63 3.24 27.13
N ALA A 42 13.90 2.94 27.39
CA ALA A 42 14.65 1.93 26.63
C ALA A 42 13.98 0.53 26.63
N GLU A 43 13.31 0.18 27.73
CA GLU A 43 12.60 -1.09 27.95
C GLU A 43 11.46 -1.34 26.93
N VAL A 44 10.82 -0.27 26.47
CA VAL A 44 9.66 -0.36 25.56
C VAL A 44 9.97 0.21 24.17
N ARG A 45 11.04 1.01 24.01
CA ARG A 45 11.45 1.62 22.74
C ARG A 45 11.52 0.61 21.59
N GLY A 46 12.13 -0.56 21.84
CA GLY A 46 12.26 -1.61 20.81
C GLY A 46 10.92 -2.05 20.24
N LYS A 47 9.88 -2.17 21.08
CA LYS A 47 8.53 -2.56 20.64
C LYS A 47 7.93 -1.52 19.68
N TRP A 48 8.08 -0.24 20.01
CA TRP A 48 7.59 0.86 19.17
C TRP A 48 8.35 0.95 17.83
N GLN A 49 9.66 0.71 17.85
CA GLN A 49 10.46 0.63 16.62
C GLN A 49 10.02 -0.54 15.74
N THR A 50 9.74 -1.72 16.31
CA THR A 50 9.20 -2.85 15.56
C THR A 50 7.84 -2.53 14.93
N VAL A 51 6.95 -1.86 15.65
CA VAL A 51 5.65 -1.41 15.10
C VAL A 51 5.86 -0.46 13.94
N ALA A 52 6.75 0.52 14.07
CA ALA A 52 7.07 1.45 13.00
C ALA A 52 7.60 0.73 11.75
N VAL A 53 8.49 -0.24 11.92
CA VAL A 53 8.99 -1.06 10.81
C VAL A 53 7.85 -1.85 10.16
N GLY A 54 6.94 -2.44 10.95
CA GLY A 54 5.77 -3.14 10.41
C GLY A 54 4.86 -2.23 9.58
N LEU A 55 4.61 -1.01 10.04
CA LEU A 55 3.84 -0.01 9.29
C LEU A 55 4.55 0.39 7.99
N PHE A 56 5.87 0.59 8.03
CA PHE A 56 6.66 0.97 6.86
C PHE A 56 6.63 -0.12 5.79
N VAL A 57 6.90 -1.37 6.19
CA VAL A 57 6.89 -2.53 5.29
C VAL A 57 5.48 -2.78 4.76
N GLY A 58 4.44 -2.68 5.59
CA GLY A 58 3.05 -2.80 5.18
C GLY A 58 2.65 -1.76 4.13
N GLY A 59 3.08 -0.50 4.31
CA GLY A 59 2.89 0.56 3.32
C GLY A 59 3.57 0.24 2.00
N MET A 60 4.82 -0.20 2.02
CA MET A 60 5.57 -0.60 0.82
C MET A 60 4.89 -1.75 0.06
N ILE A 61 4.42 -2.78 0.77
CA ILE A 61 3.69 -3.90 0.16
C ILE A 61 2.41 -3.40 -0.53
N MET A 62 1.66 -2.51 0.12
CA MET A 62 0.46 -1.92 -0.47
C MET A 62 0.76 -1.10 -1.73
N ALA A 63 1.82 -0.27 -1.71
CA ALA A 63 2.25 0.44 -2.91
C ALA A 63 2.57 -0.51 -4.08
N ALA A 64 3.27 -1.62 -3.79
CA ALA A 64 3.60 -2.62 -4.80
C ALA A 64 2.35 -3.26 -5.41
N VAL A 65 1.38 -3.67 -4.58
CA VAL A 65 0.10 -4.25 -5.05
C VAL A 65 -0.66 -3.29 -5.96
N VAL A 66 -0.72 -2.01 -5.60
CA VAL A 66 -1.41 -0.98 -6.40
C VAL A 66 -0.72 -0.76 -7.75
N MET A 67 0.62 -0.75 -7.77
CA MET A 67 1.37 -0.67 -9.03
C MET A 67 1.11 -1.89 -9.92
N SER A 68 1.11 -3.10 -9.34
CA SER A 68 0.83 -4.33 -10.07
C SER A 68 -0.59 -4.38 -10.64
N ALA A 69 -1.58 -3.81 -9.96
CA ALA A 69 -2.95 -3.75 -10.48
C ALA A 69 -3.05 -2.99 -11.81
N GLY A 70 -2.23 -1.94 -12.00
CA GLY A 70 -2.14 -1.22 -13.27
C GLY A 70 -1.54 -2.09 -14.39
N ALA A 71 -0.45 -2.79 -14.10
CA ALA A 71 0.20 -3.67 -15.07
C ALA A 71 -0.69 -4.86 -15.47
N ILE A 72 -1.41 -5.45 -14.51
CA ILE A 72 -2.35 -6.55 -14.78
C ILE A 72 -3.49 -6.08 -15.69
N GLN A 73 -4.05 -4.88 -15.44
CA GLN A 73 -5.09 -4.32 -16.31
C GLN A 73 -4.58 -4.14 -17.74
N GLU A 74 -3.38 -3.57 -17.91
CA GLU A 74 -2.80 -3.31 -19.23
C GLU A 74 -2.59 -4.60 -20.04
N GLU A 75 -1.97 -5.62 -19.43
CA GLU A 75 -1.75 -6.91 -20.08
C GLU A 75 -3.06 -7.66 -20.35
N SER A 76 -4.03 -7.57 -19.43
CA SER A 76 -5.34 -8.19 -19.63
C SER A 76 -6.12 -7.54 -20.77
N SER A 77 -6.03 -6.21 -20.94
CA SER A 77 -6.66 -5.51 -22.06
C SER A 77 -6.07 -5.92 -23.41
N LYS A 78 -4.73 -6.06 -23.50
CA LYS A 78 -4.07 -6.51 -24.74
C LYS A 78 -4.53 -7.90 -25.20
N LEU A 79 -4.82 -8.80 -24.26
CA LEU A 79 -5.29 -10.16 -24.55
C LEU A 79 -6.77 -10.24 -24.97
N LEU A 80 -7.55 -9.18 -24.72
CA LEU A 80 -8.98 -9.12 -25.00
C LEU A 80 -9.32 -8.40 -26.32
N THR A 81 -8.34 -7.69 -26.91
CA THR A 81 -8.40 -7.12 -28.28
C THR A 81 -7.76 -8.02 -29.31
#